data_AF-A0AAD6M8D9-F1
#
_entry.id   AF-A0AAD6M8D9-F1
#
_cell.length_a   1.000
_cell.length_b   1.000
_cell.length_c   1.000
_cell.angle_alpha   90.00
_cell.angle_beta   90.00
_cell.angle_gamma   90.00
#
_symmetry.space_group_name_H-M   'P 1'
#
loop_
_entity.id
_entity.type
_entity.pdbx_description
1 polymer ?
#
loop_
_entity_poly.entity_id
_entity_poly.type
_entity_poly.pdbx_seq_one_letter_code
_entity_poly.pdbx_strand_id
1 'polypeptide(L)'
;MKALHSSSSKGPVKFRMPTRENLVPIRLDIELEEQRYKDAFTWNPTDPDSEITIFAKRTVKDLKLPPPFMMHIVQSIQTQLAEFRSYEGQDMLYTGDKIVPIKLDLRVNNTLIKDQFLWDMNNFDSDPEDFAKTFCDDLGIQDPEVGVSKATTLLSVLPFYLIRLNVDSSRPTLSYSLQPAVAFAIREQLYETAVQSVAAAREIRMSKKGRRSAEYVPARFLSQVLSYSCY
;
A
#
# COMPACT_ATOMS: atom_id res chain seq x y z
N MET A 1 9.14 -41.41 2.42
CA MET A 1 8.71 -41.26 1.02
C MET A 1 8.05 -39.88 0.86
N LYS A 2 8.21 -39.29 -0.32
CA LYS A 2 8.16 -37.86 -0.65
C LYS A 2 6.87 -37.12 -0.24
N ALA A 3 7.03 -35.87 0.21
CA ALA A 3 5.95 -34.90 0.33
C ALA A 3 5.33 -34.61 -1.05
N LEU A 4 4.02 -34.75 -1.14
CA LEU A 4 3.23 -34.29 -2.28
C LEU A 4 3.02 -32.78 -2.13
N HIS A 5 3.94 -31.98 -2.68
CA HIS A 5 3.59 -30.60 -3.02
C HIS A 5 2.62 -30.67 -4.19
N SER A 6 1.32 -30.53 -3.91
CA SER A 6 0.33 -30.28 -4.96
C SER A 6 0.62 -28.90 -5.53
N SER A 7 1.41 -28.85 -6.61
CA SER A 7 1.50 -27.66 -7.45
C SER A 7 0.16 -27.51 -8.19
N SER A 8 -0.87 -27.05 -7.47
CA SER A 8 -2.06 -26.51 -8.10
C SER A 8 -1.58 -25.35 -8.95
N SER A 9 -1.68 -25.44 -10.28
CA SER A 9 -1.43 -24.34 -11.19
C SER A 9 -2.49 -23.27 -10.92
N LYS A 10 -2.28 -22.45 -9.90
CA LYS A 10 -3.17 -21.35 -9.57
C LYS A 10 -3.07 -20.37 -10.73
N GLY A 11 -4.21 -20.05 -11.32
CA GLY A 11 -4.30 -19.01 -12.34
C GLY A 11 -3.72 -17.69 -11.86
N PRO A 12 -3.55 -16.70 -12.76
CA PRO A 12 -2.99 -15.42 -12.36
C PRO A 12 -3.84 -14.78 -11.25
N VAL A 13 -3.18 -14.40 -10.15
CA VAL A 13 -3.84 -13.71 -9.04
C VAL A 13 -4.07 -12.26 -9.44
N LYS A 14 -5.30 -11.79 -9.24
CA LYS A 14 -5.67 -10.40 -9.48
C LYS A 14 -5.15 -9.52 -8.37
N PHE A 15 -4.69 -8.33 -8.71
CA PHE A 15 -4.24 -7.32 -7.75
C PHE A 15 -5.29 -7.09 -6.66
N ARG A 16 -4.82 -7.22 -5.42
CA ARG A 16 -5.49 -6.88 -4.16
C ARG A 16 -4.42 -6.77 -3.09
N MET A 17 -4.75 -6.20 -1.94
CA MET A 17 -3.87 -6.30 -0.78
C MET A 17 -3.67 -7.78 -0.38
N PRO A 18 -2.42 -8.24 -0.16
CA PRO A 18 -2.10 -9.62 0.23
C PRO A 18 -2.28 -9.82 1.74
N THR A 19 -3.44 -9.41 2.24
CA THR A 19 -3.85 -9.42 3.64
C THR A 19 -5.33 -9.78 3.74
N ARG A 20 -5.79 -10.06 4.97
CA ARG A 20 -7.19 -10.37 5.25
C ARG A 20 -8.14 -9.26 4.79
N GLU A 21 -7.85 -8.03 5.21
CA GLU A 21 -8.60 -6.84 4.81
C GLU A 21 -7.94 -6.10 3.66
N ASN A 22 -8.74 -5.56 2.73
CA ASN A 22 -8.27 -4.80 1.57
C ASN A 22 -8.01 -3.32 1.89
N LEU A 23 -7.32 -3.04 3.00
CA LEU A 23 -7.05 -1.67 3.43
C LEU A 23 -5.86 -1.08 2.68
N VAL A 24 -6.05 0.13 2.14
CA VAL A 24 -5.05 0.88 1.39
C VAL A 24 -4.26 1.77 2.35
N PRO A 25 -2.92 1.72 2.35
CA PRO A 25 -2.12 2.69 3.09
C PRO A 25 -2.23 4.07 2.42
N ILE A 26 -2.57 5.10 3.19
CA ILE A 26 -2.70 6.49 2.76
C ILE A 26 -1.66 7.33 3.48
N ARG A 27 -0.94 8.16 2.73
CA ARG A 27 -0.03 9.18 3.28
C ARG A 27 -0.48 10.57 2.88
N LEU A 28 -0.52 11.47 3.85
CA LEU A 28 -0.75 12.88 3.64
C LEU A 28 0.55 13.62 3.91
N ASP A 29 0.96 14.45 2.96
CA ASP A 29 2.04 15.40 3.12
C ASP A 29 1.63 16.70 2.42
N ILE A 30 0.92 17.54 3.16
CA ILE A 30 0.27 18.74 2.64
C ILE A 30 0.98 19.95 3.22
N GLU A 31 1.47 20.81 2.33
CA GLU A 31 2.15 22.05 2.68
C GLU A 31 1.38 23.23 2.06
N LEU A 32 0.89 24.12 2.91
CA LEU A 32 0.14 25.30 2.53
C LEU A 32 0.60 26.47 3.39
N GLU A 33 1.03 27.55 2.73
CA GLU A 33 1.63 28.71 3.39
C GLU A 33 2.81 28.28 4.28
N GLU A 34 2.82 28.62 5.56
CA GLU A 34 3.85 28.21 6.54
C GLU A 34 3.42 27.00 7.39
N GLN A 35 2.32 26.34 7.02
CA GLN A 35 1.77 25.21 7.75
C GLN A 35 1.96 23.93 6.93
N ARG A 36 2.54 22.92 7.56
CA ARG A 36 2.65 21.57 7.00
C ARG A 36 1.87 20.59 7.85
N TYR A 37 1.18 19.68 7.18
CA TYR A 37 0.37 18.63 7.79
C TYR A 37 0.80 17.29 7.20
N LYS A 38 1.37 16.44 8.06
CA LYS A 38 1.75 15.08 7.71
C LYS A 38 0.90 14.08 8.47
N ASP A 39 0.49 13.03 7.77
CA ASP A 39 -0.23 11.94 8.39
C ASP A 39 -0.07 10.64 7.60
N ALA A 40 -0.31 9.51 8.25
CA ALA A 40 -0.34 8.22 7.54
C ALA A 40 -1.21 7.20 8.27
N PHE A 41 -2.23 6.70 7.56
CA PHE A 41 -3.28 5.83 8.08
C PHE A 41 -3.75 4.86 7.00
N THR A 42 -4.59 3.89 7.35
CA THR A 42 -5.18 2.98 6.38
C THR A 42 -6.60 3.43 6.01
N TRP A 43 -7.05 3.09 4.80
CA TRP A 43 -8.39 3.43 4.33
C TRP A 43 -9.04 2.25 3.62
N ASN A 44 -10.34 2.04 3.86
CA ASN A 44 -11.10 1.04 3.15
C ASN A 44 -11.53 1.61 1.77
N PRO A 45 -11.05 1.07 0.64
CA PRO A 45 -11.31 1.63 -0.68
C PRO A 45 -12.78 1.48 -1.11
N THR A 46 -13.59 0.69 -0.40
CA THR A 46 -15.03 0.57 -0.63
C THR A 46 -15.86 1.63 0.09
N ASP A 47 -15.26 2.40 1.01
CA ASP A 47 -15.98 3.45 1.73
C ASP A 47 -16.35 4.61 0.77
N PRO A 48 -17.52 5.24 0.95
CA PRO A 48 -17.96 6.31 0.06
C PRO A 48 -17.17 7.61 0.28
N ASP A 49 -17.06 8.44 -0.75
CA ASP A 49 -16.35 9.74 -0.72
C ASP A 49 -16.86 10.71 0.36
N SER A 50 -18.09 10.52 0.84
CA SER A 50 -18.63 11.27 1.98
C SER A 50 -17.82 11.04 3.26
N GLU A 51 -17.31 9.82 3.50
CA GLU A 51 -16.48 9.51 4.66
C GLU A 51 -15.14 10.24 4.59
N ILE A 52 -14.53 10.33 3.40
CA ILE A 52 -13.31 11.11 3.17
C ILE A 52 -13.55 12.59 3.53
N THR A 53 -14.69 13.14 3.09
CA THR A 53 -15.09 14.51 3.38
C THR A 53 -15.31 14.74 4.88
N ILE A 54 -15.98 13.81 5.56
CA ILE A 54 -16.21 13.86 7.01
C ILE A 54 -14.88 13.82 7.76
N PHE A 55 -13.97 12.92 7.36
CA PHE A 55 -12.63 12.80 7.92
C PHE A 55 -11.82 14.08 7.76
N ALA A 56 -11.76 14.64 6.56
CA ALA A 56 -11.04 15.89 6.29
C ALA A 56 -11.58 17.06 7.12
N LYS A 57 -12.91 17.19 7.20
CA LYS A 57 -13.57 18.24 7.99
C LYS A 57 -13.26 18.12 9.48
N ARG A 58 -13.31 16.91 10.04
CA ARG A 58 -12.96 16.65 11.44
C ARG A 58 -11.48 16.96 11.70
N THR A 59 -10.60 16.44 10.86
CA THR A 59 -9.16 16.69 10.93
C THR A 59 -8.82 18.18 10.97
N VAL A 60 -9.37 18.97 10.04
CA VAL A 60 -9.13 20.42 9.99
C VAL A 60 -9.64 21.11 11.25
N LYS A 61 -10.81 20.72 11.74
CA LYS A 61 -11.40 21.28 12.96
C LYS A 61 -10.55 20.96 14.20
N ASP A 62 -10.19 19.70 14.37
CA ASP A 62 -9.56 19.19 15.60
C ASP A 62 -8.11 19.65 15.72
N LEU A 63 -7.39 19.70 14.58
CA LEU A 63 -6.02 20.21 14.50
C LEU A 63 -5.94 21.72 14.31
N LYS A 64 -7.10 22.41 14.23
CA LYS A 64 -7.19 23.86 13.98
C LYS A 64 -6.40 24.29 12.75
N LEU A 65 -6.44 23.50 11.68
CA LEU A 65 -5.77 23.80 10.42
C LEU A 65 -6.54 24.88 9.64
N PRO A 66 -5.86 25.64 8.77
CA PRO A 66 -6.54 26.56 7.84
C PRO A 66 -7.62 25.85 7.00
N PRO A 67 -8.77 26.50 6.74
CA PRO A 67 -9.86 25.90 5.96
C PRO A 67 -9.46 25.26 4.61
N PRO A 68 -8.50 25.82 3.84
CA PRO A 68 -8.04 25.20 2.60
C PRO A 68 -7.53 23.76 2.74
N PHE A 69 -6.97 23.37 3.89
CA PHE A 69 -6.49 22.00 4.11
C PHE A 69 -7.57 20.94 3.86
N MET A 70 -8.84 21.26 4.07
CA MET A 70 -9.93 20.29 3.86
C MET A 70 -9.92 19.78 2.41
N MET A 71 -9.80 20.69 1.44
CA MET A 71 -9.78 20.35 0.02
C MET A 71 -8.56 19.48 -0.32
N HIS A 72 -7.39 19.86 0.18
CA HIS A 72 -6.15 19.14 -0.10
C HIS A 72 -6.12 17.74 0.54
N ILE A 73 -6.69 17.58 1.74
CA ILE A 73 -6.83 16.26 2.37
C ILE A 73 -7.74 15.36 1.53
N VAL A 74 -8.94 15.85 1.16
CA VAL A 74 -9.87 15.07 0.33
C VAL A 74 -9.22 14.67 -0.99
N GLN A 75 -8.61 15.63 -1.69
CA GLN A 75 -7.96 15.40 -2.98
C GLN A 75 -6.83 14.38 -2.87
N SER A 76 -5.99 14.47 -1.83
CA SER A 76 -4.86 13.56 -1.64
C SER A 76 -5.32 12.12 -1.40
N ILE A 77 -6.35 11.92 -0.57
CA ILE A 77 -6.93 10.59 -0.31
C ILE A 77 -7.57 10.05 -1.59
N GLN A 78 -8.41 10.84 -2.26
CA GLN A 78 -9.09 10.41 -3.50
C GLN A 78 -8.09 10.05 -4.60
N THR A 79 -6.98 10.80 -4.72
CA THR A 79 -5.94 10.51 -5.73
C THR A 79 -5.26 9.17 -5.46
N GLN A 80 -4.88 8.90 -4.21
CA GLN A 80 -4.28 7.62 -3.81
C GLN A 80 -5.24 6.44 -3.99
N LEU A 81 -6.53 6.62 -3.66
CA LEU A 81 -7.54 5.58 -3.89
C LEU A 81 -7.82 5.35 -5.38
N ALA A 82 -7.84 6.41 -6.20
CA ALA A 82 -7.98 6.30 -7.65
C ALA A 82 -6.79 5.54 -8.26
N GLU A 83 -5.57 5.82 -7.78
CA GLU A 83 -4.38 5.09 -8.17
C GLU A 83 -4.47 3.62 -7.78
N PHE A 84 -4.83 3.31 -6.52
CA PHE A 84 -5.04 1.94 -6.06
C PHE A 84 -6.03 1.18 -6.95
N ARG A 85 -7.20 1.78 -7.21
CA ARG A 85 -8.27 1.22 -8.07
C ARG A 85 -7.80 1.02 -9.51
N SER A 86 -6.83 1.81 -9.98
CA SER A 86 -6.27 1.63 -11.31
C SER A 86 -5.55 0.28 -11.47
N TYR A 87 -5.03 -0.31 -10.39
CA TYR A 87 -4.38 -1.62 -10.39
C TYR A 87 -5.37 -2.79 -10.23
N GLU A 88 -6.58 -2.55 -9.71
CA GLU A 88 -7.58 -3.61 -9.50
C GLU A 88 -7.89 -4.38 -10.79
N GLY A 89 -8.08 -5.70 -10.66
CA GLY A 89 -8.38 -6.60 -11.78
C GLY A 89 -7.19 -6.91 -12.70
N GLN A 90 -6.04 -6.27 -12.49
CA GLN A 90 -4.82 -6.61 -13.22
C GLN A 90 -4.14 -7.84 -12.65
N ASP A 91 -3.45 -8.58 -13.50
CA ASP A 91 -2.74 -9.78 -13.08
C ASP A 91 -1.41 -9.41 -12.45
N MET A 92 -1.17 -9.92 -11.24
CA MET A 92 0.12 -9.87 -10.60
C MET A 92 1.03 -10.96 -11.17
N LEU A 93 2.31 -10.64 -11.34
CA LEU A 93 3.29 -11.62 -11.83
C LEU A 93 3.51 -12.71 -10.79
N TYR A 94 3.16 -13.96 -11.16
CA TYR A 94 3.41 -15.21 -10.43
C TYR A 94 3.48 -15.06 -8.90
N THR A 95 2.33 -14.93 -8.25
CA THR A 95 2.19 -15.15 -6.79
C THR A 95 2.12 -16.66 -6.51
N GLY A 96 3.18 -17.39 -6.85
CA GLY A 96 3.49 -18.69 -6.26
C GLY A 96 4.58 -18.47 -5.21
N ASP A 97 4.55 -19.21 -4.10
CA ASP A 97 5.43 -19.11 -2.90
C ASP A 97 6.24 -17.81 -2.78
N LYS A 98 5.54 -16.66 -2.82
CA LYS A 98 6.20 -15.34 -2.87
C LYS A 98 6.31 -14.85 -1.43
N ILE A 99 7.38 -15.28 -0.80
CA ILE A 99 7.78 -14.82 0.52
C ILE A 99 8.66 -13.57 0.32
N VAL A 100 8.27 -12.46 0.94
CA VAL A 100 8.96 -11.17 0.79
C VAL A 100 9.50 -10.68 2.13
N PRO A 101 10.71 -10.11 2.17
CA PRO A 101 11.23 -9.52 3.39
C PRO A 101 10.51 -8.21 3.69
N ILE A 102 9.97 -8.08 4.90
CA ILE A 102 9.43 -6.85 5.46
C ILE A 102 10.45 -6.30 6.45
N LYS A 103 10.83 -5.04 6.28
CA LYS A 103 11.79 -4.35 7.13
C LYS A 103 11.09 -3.28 7.94
N LEU A 104 11.16 -3.36 9.26
CA LEU A 104 10.71 -2.30 10.15
C LEU A 104 11.91 -1.44 10.51
N ASP A 105 11.84 -0.15 10.20
CA ASP A 105 12.72 0.89 10.74
C ASP A 105 11.82 2.03 11.22
N LEU A 106 11.30 1.87 12.44
CA LEU A 106 10.30 2.76 13.01
C LEU A 106 10.83 3.38 14.28
N ARG A 107 10.69 4.70 14.40
CA ARG A 107 10.95 5.43 15.63
C ARG A 107 9.66 6.04 16.13
N VAL A 108 9.22 5.59 17.30
CA VAL A 108 8.02 6.10 17.96
C VAL A 108 8.41 6.53 19.35
N ASN A 109 8.27 7.83 19.64
CA ASN A 109 8.74 8.44 20.88
C ASN A 109 10.24 8.14 21.12
N ASN A 110 10.56 7.52 22.26
CA ASN A 110 11.92 7.09 22.63
C ASN A 110 12.25 5.64 22.22
N THR A 111 11.31 4.91 21.62
CA THR A 111 11.47 3.52 21.22
C THR A 111 11.85 3.44 19.74
N LEU A 112 12.93 2.72 19.44
CA LEU A 112 13.38 2.43 18.09
C LEU A 112 13.14 0.94 17.81
N ILE A 113 12.29 0.62 16.84
CA ILE A 113 12.13 -0.73 16.32
C ILE A 113 12.96 -0.84 15.04
N LYS A 114 13.91 -1.77 15.04
CA LYS A 114 14.62 -2.22 13.84
C LYS A 114 14.54 -3.72 13.75
N ASP A 115 13.76 -4.22 12.81
CA ASP A 115 13.56 -5.65 12.62
C ASP A 115 13.36 -5.99 11.14
N GLN A 116 13.54 -7.25 10.80
CA GLN A 116 13.26 -7.78 9.48
C GLN A 116 12.70 -9.21 9.60
N PHE A 117 11.53 -9.42 9.02
CA PHE A 117 10.89 -10.74 8.96
C PHE A 117 10.40 -11.04 7.54
N LEU A 118 9.92 -12.25 7.34
CA LEU A 118 9.42 -12.74 6.07
C LEU A 118 7.89 -12.75 6.08
N TRP A 119 7.28 -12.26 5.01
CA TRP A 119 5.82 -12.27 4.82
C TRP A 119 5.45 -13.10 3.61
N ASP A 120 4.56 -14.07 3.79
CA ASP A 120 4.01 -14.85 2.69
C ASP A 120 2.86 -14.08 2.03
N MET A 121 3.09 -13.59 0.80
CA MET A 121 2.08 -12.85 0.04
C MET A 121 0.89 -13.72 -0.43
N ASN A 122 1.00 -15.04 -0.32
CA ASN A 122 -0.08 -15.96 -0.69
C ASN A 122 -0.98 -16.32 0.48
N ASN A 123 -0.58 -15.99 1.71
CA ASN A 123 -1.41 -16.18 2.88
C ASN A 123 -2.34 -14.97 3.06
N PHE A 124 -3.47 -14.99 2.36
CA PHE A 124 -4.49 -13.94 2.45
C PHE A 124 -5.24 -13.91 3.79
N ASP A 125 -5.02 -14.87 4.69
CA ASP A 125 -5.59 -14.85 6.04
C ASP A 125 -4.68 -14.11 7.04
N SER A 126 -3.43 -13.80 6.65
CA SER A 126 -2.52 -12.99 7.45
C SER A 126 -3.02 -11.54 7.54
N ASP A 127 -2.90 -10.96 8.73
CA ASP A 127 -3.35 -9.59 9.00
C ASP A 127 -2.27 -8.79 9.72
N PRO A 128 -1.80 -7.67 9.16
CA PRO A 128 -0.76 -6.83 9.76
C PRO A 128 -1.09 -6.32 11.15
N GLU A 129 -2.36 -6.08 11.47
CA GLU A 129 -2.84 -5.61 12.77
C GLU A 129 -2.71 -6.70 13.84
N ASP A 130 -3.08 -7.94 13.52
CA ASP A 130 -2.90 -9.10 14.41
C ASP A 130 -1.41 -9.38 14.66
N PHE A 131 -0.60 -9.31 13.59
CA PHE A 131 0.86 -9.44 13.69
C PHE A 131 1.44 -8.33 14.58
N ALA A 132 1.07 -7.07 14.32
CA ALA A 132 1.59 -5.93 15.07
C ALA A 132 1.23 -6.00 16.55
N LYS A 133 0.03 -6.47 16.89
CA LYS A 133 -0.37 -6.70 18.28
C LYS A 133 0.56 -7.71 18.96
N THR A 134 0.70 -8.89 18.36
CA THR A 134 1.56 -9.95 18.90
C THR A 134 3.01 -9.49 19.00
N PHE A 135 3.51 -8.80 17.98
CA PHE A 135 4.86 -8.24 17.93
C PHE A 135 5.11 -7.22 19.05
N CYS A 136 4.16 -6.32 19.32
CA CYS A 136 4.28 -5.38 20.42
C CYS A 136 4.17 -6.05 21.80
N ASP A 137 3.29 -7.05 21.94
CA ASP A 137 3.15 -7.85 23.17
C ASP A 137 4.46 -8.59 23.49
N ASP A 138 5.09 -9.23 22.49
CA ASP A 138 6.35 -9.97 22.63
C ASP A 138 7.55 -9.09 23.01
N LEU A 139 7.58 -7.84 22.52
CA LEU A 139 8.60 -6.87 22.89
C LEU A 139 8.36 -6.23 24.27
N GLY A 140 7.27 -6.61 24.96
CA GLY A 140 6.87 -6.01 26.24
C GLY A 140 6.51 -4.53 26.10
N ILE A 141 6.14 -4.08 24.90
CA ILE A 141 5.78 -2.70 24.63
C ILE A 141 4.31 -2.53 24.99
N GLN A 142 4.08 -2.45 26.30
CA GLN A 142 2.79 -2.07 26.86
C GLN A 142 2.66 -0.57 26.70
N ASP A 143 1.87 -0.15 25.73
CA ASP A 143 1.55 1.25 25.52
C ASP A 143 0.78 1.75 26.76
N PRO A 144 1.34 2.69 27.56
CA PRO A 144 0.73 3.12 28.81
C PRO A 144 -0.69 3.71 28.63
N GLU A 145 -1.08 4.03 27.41
CA GLU A 145 -2.39 4.59 27.06
C GLU A 145 -3.44 3.58 26.56
N VAL A 146 -3.13 2.28 26.48
CA VAL A 146 -4.15 1.26 26.14
C VAL A 146 -5.16 1.09 27.30
N GLY A 147 -4.80 1.54 28.51
CA GLY A 147 -5.69 1.67 29.64
C GLY A 147 -6.33 3.05 29.74
N VAL A 148 -7.36 3.33 28.92
CA VAL A 148 -8.33 4.42 29.13
C VAL A 148 -7.70 5.78 29.47
N SER A 149 -7.15 6.54 28.50
CA SER A 149 -6.95 7.98 28.73
C SER A 149 -6.90 8.86 27.47
N LYS A 150 -7.94 9.69 27.34
CA LYS A 150 -7.83 11.14 27.10
C LYS A 150 -7.12 11.65 25.84
N ALA A 151 -7.04 10.91 24.75
CA ALA A 151 -7.11 11.51 23.40
C ALA A 151 -8.57 11.92 23.10
N THR A 152 -9.04 12.90 23.88
CA THR A 152 -10.43 13.34 23.90
C THR A 152 -10.75 14.01 22.56
N THR A 153 -11.70 13.42 21.83
CA THR A 153 -12.49 13.92 20.69
C THR A 153 -12.24 13.25 19.33
N LEU A 154 -11.07 12.68 19.04
CA LEU A 154 -10.79 12.05 17.73
C LEU A 154 -11.04 10.53 17.67
N LEU A 155 -10.91 9.81 18.78
CA LEU A 155 -10.90 8.33 18.77
C LEU A 155 -12.22 7.63 19.12
N SER A 156 -13.25 8.34 19.58
CA SER A 156 -14.47 7.67 20.07
C SER A 156 -15.51 7.31 19.00
N VAL A 157 -15.31 7.69 17.72
CA VAL A 157 -16.34 7.43 16.68
C VAL A 157 -15.79 7.27 15.26
N LEU A 158 -14.48 7.05 15.09
CA LEU A 158 -13.95 6.66 13.78
C LEU A 158 -13.69 5.15 13.83
N PRO A 159 -14.15 4.38 12.82
CA PRO A 159 -13.78 2.97 12.72
C PRO A 159 -12.25 2.87 12.72
N PHE A 160 -11.74 1.73 13.19
CA PHE A 160 -10.38 1.35 13.59
C PHE A 160 -9.17 1.73 12.67
N TYR A 161 -9.33 2.60 11.68
CA TYR A 161 -8.40 2.84 10.58
C TYR A 161 -7.50 4.07 10.73
N LEU A 162 -7.70 4.92 11.74
CA LEU A 162 -6.91 6.14 11.87
C LEU A 162 -5.68 5.97 12.76
N ILE A 163 -4.55 5.78 12.10
CA ILE A 163 -3.22 5.84 12.68
C ILE A 163 -2.72 7.25 12.40
N ARG A 164 -2.36 8.02 13.43
CA ARG A 164 -1.59 9.24 13.20
C ARG A 164 -0.14 8.81 13.12
N LEU A 165 0.63 9.25 12.13
CA LEU A 165 2.10 9.13 12.15
C LEU A 165 2.68 10.52 11.85
N ASN A 166 3.11 11.30 12.86
CA ASN A 166 3.95 12.46 12.53
C ASN A 166 5.34 11.97 12.20
N VAL A 167 5.76 12.29 10.98
CA VAL A 167 7.16 12.37 10.57
C VAL A 167 7.62 13.83 10.65
N ASP A 168 7.34 14.50 11.79
CA ASP A 168 7.86 15.83 12.10
C ASP A 168 8.07 15.97 13.62
N SER A 169 9.32 16.24 14.00
CA SER A 169 9.80 16.36 15.38
C SER A 169 9.48 17.71 16.04
N SER A 170 8.78 18.62 15.35
CA SER A 170 8.66 20.03 15.76
C SER A 170 7.32 20.42 16.41
N ARG A 171 6.35 19.50 16.55
CA ARG A 171 5.03 19.79 17.16
C ARG A 171 4.67 18.78 18.26
N PRO A 172 3.97 19.20 19.33
CA PRO A 172 3.67 18.35 20.47
C PRO A 172 2.83 17.17 20.01
N THR A 173 3.42 16.00 20.16
CA THR A 173 2.98 14.71 19.63
C THR A 173 1.72 14.25 20.35
N LEU A 174 0.64 14.05 19.58
CA LEU A 174 -0.35 13.04 19.93
C LEU A 174 0.44 11.74 20.13
N SER A 175 0.32 11.11 21.28
CA SER A 175 0.91 9.80 21.58
C SER A 175 0.65 8.83 20.44
N TYR A 176 1.72 8.40 19.79
CA TYR A 176 1.68 7.41 18.72
C TYR A 176 1.68 6.03 19.35
N SER A 177 0.61 5.27 19.11
CA SER A 177 0.61 3.86 19.47
C SER A 177 1.51 3.08 18.49
N LEU A 178 2.33 2.20 19.06
CA LEU A 178 3.36 1.50 18.30
C LEU A 178 2.77 0.42 17.38
N GLN A 179 1.75 -0.27 17.87
CA GLN A 179 1.09 -1.35 17.14
C GLN A 179 0.55 -0.86 15.79
N PRO A 180 -0.21 0.24 15.71
CA PRO A 180 -0.68 0.68 14.40
C PRO A 180 0.46 1.16 13.49
N ALA A 181 1.49 1.82 14.02
CA ALA A 181 2.67 2.18 13.21
C ALA A 181 3.34 0.96 12.55
N VAL A 182 3.46 -0.15 13.28
CA VAL A 182 3.96 -1.43 12.76
C VAL A 182 3.05 -1.98 11.67
N ALA A 183 1.74 -2.05 11.93
CA ALA A 183 0.76 -2.56 10.95
C ALA A 183 0.78 -1.74 9.64
N PHE A 184 0.82 -0.41 9.74
CA PHE A 184 0.92 0.48 8.59
C PHE A 184 2.19 0.21 7.78
N ALA A 185 3.35 0.11 8.43
CA ALA A 185 4.63 -0.11 7.76
C ALA A 185 4.68 -1.45 7.00
N ILE A 186 4.00 -2.48 7.53
CA ILE A 186 3.83 -3.76 6.85
C ILE A 186 2.93 -3.59 5.62
N ARG A 187 1.74 -2.99 5.80
CA ARG A 187 0.77 -2.76 4.70
C ARG A 187 1.39 -1.97 3.56
N GLU A 188 2.16 -0.94 3.87
CA GLU A 188 2.86 -0.12 2.89
C GLU A 188 3.83 -0.94 2.04
N GLN A 189 4.72 -1.72 2.67
CA GLN A 189 5.67 -2.56 1.94
C GLN A 189 4.97 -3.62 1.10
N LEU A 190 3.87 -4.19 1.60
CA LEU A 190 3.05 -5.15 0.85
C LEU A 190 2.36 -4.52 -0.35
N TYR A 191 1.84 -3.30 -0.20
CA TYR A 191 1.23 -2.53 -1.29
C TYR A 191 2.25 -2.26 -2.40
N GLU A 192 3.42 -1.70 -2.06
CA GLU A 192 4.50 -1.43 -3.01
C GLU A 192 4.94 -2.69 -3.76
N THR A 193 5.13 -3.78 -3.02
CA THR A 193 5.52 -5.07 -3.59
C THR A 193 4.45 -5.63 -4.55
N ALA A 194 3.17 -5.44 -4.22
CA ALA A 194 2.05 -5.85 -5.07
C ALA A 194 2.00 -5.00 -6.35
N VAL A 195 2.14 -3.67 -6.25
CA VAL A 195 2.17 -2.75 -7.40
C VAL A 195 3.32 -3.07 -8.35
N GLN A 196 4.52 -3.29 -7.81
CA GLN A 196 5.70 -3.70 -8.60
C GLN A 196 5.46 -5.02 -9.34
N SER A 197 4.71 -5.96 -8.74
CA SER A 197 4.37 -7.22 -9.39
C SER A 197 3.41 -7.06 -10.58
N VAL A 198 2.50 -6.07 -10.51
CA VAL A 198 1.64 -5.69 -11.63
C VAL A 198 2.46 -5.04 -12.73
N ALA A 199 3.38 -4.13 -12.39
CA ALA A 199 4.28 -3.50 -13.35
C ALA A 199 5.12 -4.53 -14.11
N ALA A 200 5.75 -5.47 -13.39
CA ALA A 200 6.52 -6.55 -13.99
C ALA A 200 5.68 -7.46 -14.91
N ALA A 201 4.42 -7.75 -14.53
CA ALA A 201 3.51 -8.53 -15.38
C ALA A 201 3.18 -7.81 -16.70
N ARG A 202 2.99 -6.48 -16.65
CA ARG A 202 2.75 -5.64 -17.84
C ARG A 202 3.95 -5.65 -18.79
N GLU A 203 5.16 -5.49 -18.27
CA GLU A 203 6.39 -5.50 -19.06
C GLU A 203 6.56 -6.81 -19.84
N ILE A 204 6.37 -7.96 -19.19
CA ILE A 204 6.46 -9.28 -19.83
C ILE A 204 5.47 -9.42 -20.99
N ARG A 205 4.25 -8.88 -20.85
CA ARG A 205 3.25 -8.89 -21.92
C ARG A 205 3.70 -8.03 -23.11
N MET A 206 4.26 -6.86 -22.84
CA MET A 206 4.77 -5.95 -23.86
C MET A 206 5.97 -6.55 -24.61
N SER A 207 6.91 -7.18 -23.92
CA SER A 207 8.06 -7.85 -24.55
C SER A 207 7.66 -9.03 -25.44
N LYS A 208 6.59 -9.76 -25.09
CA LYS A 208 6.03 -10.84 -25.93
C LYS A 208 5.33 -10.28 -27.17
N LYS A 209 4.66 -9.13 -27.06
CA LYS A 209 4.01 -8.45 -28.19
C LYS A 209 5.04 -7.88 -29.17
N GLY A 210 6.12 -7.27 -28.67
CA GLY A 210 7.22 -6.74 -29.49
C GLY A 210 7.96 -7.82 -30.29
N ARG A 211 8.15 -9.01 -29.73
CA ARG A 211 8.75 -10.14 -30.46
C ARG A 211 7.84 -10.72 -31.55
N ARG A 212 6.51 -10.70 -31.38
CA ARG A 212 5.56 -11.15 -32.43
C ARG A 212 5.40 -10.15 -33.58
N SER A 213 5.63 -8.86 -33.35
CA SER A 213 5.56 -7.83 -34.40
C SER A 213 6.81 -7.76 -35.29
N ALA A 214 7.91 -8.41 -34.89
CA ALA A 214 9.14 -8.48 -35.69
C ALA A 214 9.11 -9.60 -36.76
N GLU A 215 8.05 -10.40 -36.81
CA GLU A 215 7.96 -11.58 -37.69
C GLU A 215 6.67 -11.54 -38.52
N TYR A 216 6.48 -10.46 -39.28
CA TYR A 216 5.57 -10.46 -40.42
C TYR A 216 6.09 -9.52 -41.50
N VAL A 217 7.05 -10.01 -42.28
CA VAL A 217 7.27 -9.49 -43.64
C VAL A 217 6.42 -10.38 -44.56
N PRO A 218 5.37 -9.85 -45.22
CA PRO A 218 4.61 -10.65 -46.16
C PRO A 218 5.54 -11.07 -47.30
N ALA A 219 5.57 -12.37 -47.63
CA ALA A 219 6.39 -12.97 -48.68
C ALA A 219 6.08 -12.49 -50.12
N ARG A 220 5.40 -11.34 -50.28
CA ARG A 220 5.13 -10.69 -51.57
C ARG A 220 6.17 -9.63 -51.93
N PHE A 221 7.07 -9.27 -51.01
CA PHE A 221 8.11 -8.26 -51.26
C PHE A 221 9.45 -8.81 -51.78
N LEU A 222 9.61 -10.14 -51.91
CA LEU A 222 10.86 -10.76 -52.37
C LEU A 222 10.87 -11.14 -53.86
N SER A 223 9.78 -10.94 -54.63
CA SER A 223 9.79 -11.23 -56.08
C SER A 223 10.13 -10.01 -56.95
N GLN A 224 10.39 -8.83 -56.38
CA GLN A 224 10.55 -7.60 -57.17
C GLN A 224 11.98 -7.03 -57.17
N VAL A 225 12.93 -7.67 -56.49
CA VAL A 225 14.35 -7.23 -56.44
C VAL A 225 15.27 -8.08 -57.33
N LEU A 226 14.80 -9.19 -57.92
CA LEU A 226 15.62 -10.06 -58.79
C LEU A 226 15.40 -9.89 -60.30
N SER A 227 14.75 -8.80 -60.76
CA SER A 227 14.52 -8.58 -62.20
C SER A 227 15.19 -7.34 -62.80
N TYR A 228 16.06 -6.64 -62.07
CA TYR A 228 16.84 -5.50 -62.58
C TYR A 228 18.36 -5.76 -62.56
N SER A 229 18.77 -6.97 -62.95
CA SER A 229 20.16 -7.27 -63.31
C SER A 229 20.18 -8.35 -64.37
N CYS A 230 19.62 -8.01 -65.53
CA CYS A 230 19.98 -8.58 -66.83
C CYS A 230 19.21 -7.77 -67.89
N TYR A 231 19.87 -6.71 -68.36
CA TYR A 231 19.95 -6.17 -69.73
C TYR A 231 20.33 -4.69 -69.67
#